data_AF-A0A6M8V5N4-F1
#
_entry.id   AF-A0A6M8V5N4-F1
#
_cell.length_a   1.000
_cell.length_b   1.000
_cell.length_c   1.000
_cell.angle_alpha   90.00
_cell.angle_beta   90.00
_cell.angle_gamma   90.00
#
_symmetry.space_group_name_H-M   'P 1'
#
loop_
_entity.id
_entity.type
_entity.pdbx_description
1 polymer ?
#
loop_
_entity_poly.entity_id
_entity_poly.type
_entity_poly.pdbx_seq_one_letter_code
_entity_poly.pdbx_strand_id
1 'polypeptide(L)'
;MNFTIVRNDSNTFRENLLESLIDGCVRKGDKMIGTTEQSNYALNLATLENPRSVRRKSRSLFVITFISGNISAEEEGKIKVLSYNALVKSLSNLLIYITPNLETFFTTPEAGFYQIFFNPDEIYEKIKPIISSNFATDNKFVQDLPERFWYGSEITKQISNYGKVLDKLGVLPVPFPLKEFLTESQMKQLYKIYGITGASYGNLSARERIPELSNDTFWMTGRGVDKSNLQLIGKDILLVKDFDYKNHEAILSMPPNYNPKARVSVDAVEHSMIYKAFPEIGAIIHVHAWINGVFCTRQNYPCGTIELAQEVLDLLSRTDNPVSTAVGLKNHGLTITGKNLQEIFEKFSSKLLTEVEMFA
;
A
#
# COMPACT_ATOMS: atom_id res chain seq x y z
N MET A 1 -20.64 9.64 3.70
CA MET A 1 -19.35 10.35 3.51
C MET A 1 -19.57 11.57 2.63
N ASN A 2 -18.69 12.56 2.69
CA ASN A 2 -18.72 13.71 1.78
C ASN A 2 -17.83 13.43 0.57
N PHE A 3 -18.26 13.83 -0.62
CA PHE A 3 -17.44 13.70 -1.82
C PHE A 3 -17.55 14.88 -2.76
N THR A 4 -16.54 15.06 -3.60
CA THR A 4 -16.53 16.09 -4.65
C THR A 4 -16.21 15.46 -5.99
N ILE A 5 -16.65 16.12 -7.06
CA ILE A 5 -16.29 15.76 -8.43
C ILE A 5 -15.26 16.78 -8.92
N VAL A 6 -14.17 16.30 -9.49
CA VAL A 6 -13.15 17.14 -10.12
C VAL A 6 -13.23 16.88 -11.61
N ARG A 7 -13.60 17.90 -12.39
CA ARG A 7 -13.71 17.83 -13.85
C ARG A 7 -12.55 18.57 -14.48
N ASN A 8 -11.75 17.86 -15.27
CA ASN A 8 -10.57 18.43 -15.94
C ASN A 8 -10.64 18.39 -17.46
N ASP A 9 -11.70 17.78 -18.00
CA ASP A 9 -12.00 17.53 -19.40
C ASP A 9 -13.52 17.29 -19.56
N SER A 10 -13.98 17.13 -20.80
CA SER A 10 -15.37 16.77 -21.13
C SER A 10 -15.41 15.46 -21.93
N ASN A 11 -16.18 14.49 -21.45
CA ASN A 11 -16.45 13.23 -22.18
C ASN A 11 -17.89 12.78 -21.86
N THR A 12 -18.79 12.92 -22.82
CA THR A 12 -20.23 12.67 -22.63
C THR A 12 -20.54 11.23 -22.23
N PHE A 13 -19.83 10.25 -22.79
CA PHE A 13 -20.03 8.84 -22.43
C PHE A 13 -19.70 8.60 -20.96
N ARG A 14 -18.51 9.05 -20.52
CA ARG A 14 -18.09 8.95 -19.12
C ARG A 14 -19.00 9.72 -18.18
N GLU A 15 -19.44 10.90 -18.58
CA GLU A 15 -20.31 11.75 -17.76
C GLU A 15 -21.66 11.09 -17.52
N ASN A 16 -22.29 10.53 -18.55
CA ASN A 16 -23.55 9.78 -18.40
C ASN A 16 -23.40 8.58 -17.46
N LEU A 17 -22.29 7.84 -17.59
CA LEU A 17 -22.00 6.72 -16.67
C LEU A 17 -21.76 7.21 -15.25
N LEU A 18 -21.01 8.32 -15.07
CA LEU A 18 -20.73 8.86 -13.75
C LEU A 18 -22.00 9.40 -13.08
N GLU A 19 -22.95 9.99 -13.81
CA GLU A 19 -24.23 10.42 -13.24
C GLU A 19 -24.95 9.26 -12.55
N SER A 20 -25.01 8.09 -13.19
CA SER A 20 -25.60 6.91 -12.57
C SER A 20 -24.85 6.42 -11.32
N LEU A 21 -23.52 6.56 -11.28
CA LEU A 21 -22.71 6.27 -10.09
C LEU A 21 -22.91 7.32 -8.97
N ILE A 22 -23.00 8.60 -9.31
CA ILE A 22 -23.26 9.70 -8.37
C ILE A 22 -24.61 9.49 -7.70
N ASP A 23 -25.64 9.17 -8.47
CA ASP A 23 -26.96 8.82 -7.95
C ASP A 23 -26.89 7.61 -7.02
N GLY A 24 -26.12 6.58 -7.40
CA GLY A 24 -25.80 5.44 -6.54
C GLY A 24 -25.20 5.86 -5.18
N CYS A 25 -24.15 6.68 -5.20
CA CYS A 25 -23.49 7.20 -4.00
C CYS A 25 -24.48 7.97 -3.10
N VAL A 26 -25.28 8.88 -3.69
CA VAL A 26 -26.25 9.70 -2.96
C VAL A 26 -27.37 8.84 -2.36
N ARG A 27 -27.91 7.87 -3.12
CA ARG A 27 -28.91 6.92 -2.61
C ARG A 27 -28.37 6.11 -1.43
N LYS A 28 -27.08 5.82 -1.41
CA LYS A 28 -26.38 5.10 -0.33
C LYS A 28 -25.98 5.99 0.84
N GLY A 29 -26.32 7.28 0.80
CA GLY A 29 -26.17 8.23 1.91
C GLY A 29 -24.94 9.13 1.84
N ASP A 30 -24.17 9.09 0.74
CA ASP A 30 -23.07 10.02 0.53
C ASP A 30 -23.56 11.39 0.06
N LYS A 31 -22.82 12.44 0.42
CA LYS A 31 -23.20 13.84 0.16
C LYS A 31 -22.21 14.47 -0.78
N MET A 32 -22.69 14.92 -1.94
CA MET A 32 -21.87 15.70 -2.86
C MET A 32 -21.66 17.11 -2.30
N ILE A 33 -20.41 17.55 -2.24
CA ILE A 33 -20.00 18.89 -1.85
C ILE A 33 -19.09 19.50 -2.92
N GLY A 34 -19.01 20.82 -2.97
CA GLY A 34 -18.28 21.54 -4.03
C GLY A 34 -16.78 21.75 -3.76
N THR A 35 -16.19 21.09 -2.77
CA THR A 35 -14.80 21.33 -2.35
C THR A 35 -14.08 20.07 -1.89
N THR A 36 -12.79 19.98 -2.19
CA THR A 36 -11.91 18.90 -1.73
C THR A 36 -11.56 19.01 -0.24
N GLU A 37 -11.78 20.17 0.39
CA GLU A 37 -11.33 20.43 1.77
C GLU A 37 -12.14 19.66 2.83
N GLN A 38 -13.43 19.45 2.56
CA GLN A 38 -14.36 18.78 3.47
C GLN A 38 -14.77 17.40 2.94
N SER A 39 -14.12 16.94 1.86
CA SER A 39 -14.43 15.68 1.19
C SER A 39 -13.62 14.54 1.80
N ASN A 40 -14.26 13.40 1.98
CA ASN A 40 -13.59 12.13 2.28
C ASN A 40 -12.94 11.55 1.02
N TYR A 41 -13.62 11.69 -0.13
CA TYR A 41 -13.10 11.23 -1.41
C TYR A 41 -13.45 12.17 -2.56
N ALA A 42 -12.68 12.08 -3.64
CA ALA A 42 -12.88 12.82 -4.87
C ALA A 42 -13.00 11.87 -6.05
N LEU A 43 -14.05 12.07 -6.86
CA LEU A 43 -14.21 11.44 -8.16
C LEU A 43 -13.55 12.36 -9.20
N ASN A 44 -12.36 11.96 -9.67
CA ASN A 44 -11.57 12.72 -10.63
C ASN A 44 -11.86 12.23 -12.04
N LEU A 45 -12.39 13.09 -12.89
CA LEU A 45 -12.58 12.80 -14.31
C LEU A 45 -11.35 13.23 -15.09
N ALA A 46 -10.78 12.29 -15.86
CA ALA A 46 -9.61 12.56 -16.68
C ALA A 46 -9.54 11.66 -17.93
N THR A 47 -8.64 12.00 -18.86
CA THR A 47 -8.32 11.15 -20.02
C THR A 47 -6.96 10.49 -19.89
N LEU A 48 -6.66 9.53 -20.77
CA LEU A 48 -5.33 8.93 -20.85
C LEU A 48 -4.25 9.93 -21.30
N GLU A 49 -4.61 10.91 -22.13
CA GLU A 49 -3.71 11.93 -22.67
C GLU A 49 -3.40 13.02 -21.64
N ASN A 50 -4.37 13.36 -20.78
CA ASN A 50 -4.24 14.40 -19.77
C ASN A 50 -4.78 13.94 -18.38
N PRO A 51 -4.14 12.95 -17.74
CA PRO A 51 -4.53 12.42 -16.43
C PRO A 51 -4.14 13.40 -15.31
N ARG A 52 -4.85 14.53 -15.22
CA ARG A 52 -4.55 15.60 -14.26
C ARG A 52 -4.75 15.13 -12.83
N SER A 53 -3.84 15.57 -11.97
CA SER A 53 -3.91 15.28 -10.53
C SER A 53 -4.92 16.16 -9.81
N VAL A 54 -5.53 15.60 -8.78
CA VAL A 54 -6.35 16.36 -7.84
C VAL A 54 -5.44 17.02 -6.81
N ARG A 55 -5.60 18.33 -6.59
CA ARG A 55 -4.90 19.04 -5.53
C ARG A 55 -5.45 18.59 -4.17
N ARG A 56 -4.66 17.77 -3.47
CA ARG A 56 -4.97 17.30 -2.11
C ARG A 56 -4.57 18.37 -1.08
N LYS A 57 -5.47 18.73 -0.16
CA LYS A 57 -5.11 19.49 1.05
C LYS A 57 -4.83 18.61 2.26
N SER A 58 -5.33 17.37 2.25
CA SER A 58 -5.08 16.35 3.27
C SER A 58 -4.73 15.01 2.63
N ARG A 59 -3.95 14.18 3.33
CA ARG A 59 -3.68 12.79 2.96
C ARG A 59 -4.92 11.90 3.10
N SER A 60 -5.89 12.32 3.91
CA SER A 60 -7.15 11.60 4.13
C SER A 60 -8.13 11.69 2.95
N LEU A 61 -7.87 12.55 1.96
CA LEU A 61 -8.69 12.62 0.75
C LEU A 61 -8.31 11.46 -0.19
N PHE A 62 -9.22 10.51 -0.33
CA PHE A 62 -9.10 9.46 -1.34
C PHE A 62 -9.42 9.99 -2.73
N VAL A 63 -8.60 9.67 -3.72
CA VAL A 63 -8.84 10.09 -5.12
C VAL A 63 -9.09 8.86 -5.97
N ILE A 64 -10.26 8.80 -6.60
CA ILE A 64 -10.61 7.78 -7.60
C ILE A 64 -10.66 8.47 -8.95
N THR A 65 -9.78 8.06 -9.87
CA THR A 65 -9.80 8.60 -11.24
C THR A 65 -10.63 7.71 -12.16
N PHE A 66 -11.56 8.32 -12.88
CA PHE A 66 -12.38 7.69 -13.91
C PHE A 66 -11.91 8.11 -15.29
N ILE A 67 -11.63 7.11 -16.11
CA ILE A 67 -11.27 7.26 -17.51
C ILE A 67 -12.22 6.39 -18.32
N SER A 68 -12.72 6.93 -19.43
CA SER A 68 -13.32 6.12 -20.49
C SER A 68 -12.48 6.26 -21.74
N GLY A 69 -12.32 5.19 -22.50
CA GLY A 69 -11.63 5.27 -23.79
C GLY A 69 -12.11 4.21 -24.77
N ASN A 70 -11.50 4.21 -25.94
CA ASN A 70 -11.91 3.37 -27.08
C ASN A 70 -11.07 2.09 -27.22
N ILE A 71 -10.27 1.76 -26.20
CA ILE A 71 -9.44 0.54 -26.22
C ILE A 71 -10.36 -0.65 -25.98
N SER A 72 -10.23 -1.68 -26.82
CA SER A 72 -10.98 -2.92 -26.65
C SER A 72 -10.54 -3.63 -25.37
N ALA A 73 -11.51 -4.26 -24.69
CA ALA A 73 -11.25 -5.19 -23.59
C ALA A 73 -10.21 -6.27 -23.93
N GLU A 74 -10.19 -6.73 -25.19
CA GLU A 74 -9.25 -7.72 -25.69
C GLU A 74 -7.78 -7.23 -25.63
N GLU A 75 -7.54 -5.92 -25.58
CA GLU A 75 -6.22 -5.32 -25.40
C GLU A 75 -5.90 -5.09 -23.90
N GLU A 76 -6.27 -6.02 -23.01
CA GLU A 76 -6.15 -5.90 -21.56
C GLU A 76 -4.75 -5.43 -21.09
N GLY A 77 -3.68 -6.00 -21.64
CA GLY A 77 -2.31 -5.63 -21.29
C GLY A 77 -2.00 -4.15 -21.56
N LYS A 78 -2.56 -3.59 -22.63
CA LYS A 78 -2.45 -2.17 -22.97
C LYS A 78 -3.27 -1.31 -22.02
N ILE A 79 -4.49 -1.74 -21.67
CA ILE A 79 -5.33 -1.07 -20.67
C ILE A 79 -4.59 -1.01 -19.33
N LYS A 80 -4.01 -2.12 -18.87
CA LYS A 80 -3.24 -2.20 -17.61
C LYS A 80 -2.10 -1.19 -17.56
N VAL A 81 -1.27 -1.14 -18.60
CA VAL A 81 -0.12 -0.21 -18.69
C VAL A 81 -0.59 1.25 -18.68
N LEU A 82 -1.57 1.59 -19.51
CA LEU A 82 -2.07 2.96 -19.64
C LEU A 82 -2.81 3.42 -18.37
N SER A 83 -3.59 2.52 -17.77
CA SER A 83 -4.30 2.75 -16.51
C SER A 83 -3.34 3.01 -15.37
N TYR A 84 -2.27 2.24 -15.24
CA TYR A 84 -1.30 2.50 -14.19
C TYR A 84 -0.57 3.84 -14.41
N ASN A 85 -0.17 4.15 -15.65
CA ASN A 85 0.46 5.43 -15.98
C ASN A 85 -0.45 6.61 -15.59
N ALA A 86 -1.73 6.52 -15.94
CA ALA A 86 -2.73 7.51 -15.57
C ALA A 86 -2.96 7.57 -14.05
N LEU A 87 -2.95 6.44 -13.34
CA LEU A 87 -3.08 6.38 -11.88
C LEU A 87 -1.95 7.15 -11.19
N VAL A 88 -0.71 6.95 -11.66
CA VAL A 88 0.46 7.68 -11.17
C VAL A 88 0.34 9.18 -11.42
N LYS A 89 0.02 9.58 -12.65
CA LYS A 89 -0.03 11.00 -13.02
C LYS A 89 -1.17 11.76 -12.33
N SER A 90 -2.31 11.09 -12.16
CA SER A 90 -3.47 11.63 -11.45
C SER A 90 -3.32 11.60 -9.93
N LEU A 91 -2.28 10.91 -9.42
CA LEU A 91 -2.07 10.66 -8.00
C LEU A 91 -3.31 10.06 -7.38
N SER A 92 -3.80 8.96 -7.95
CA SER A 92 -5.02 8.31 -7.49
C SER A 92 -4.74 7.17 -6.54
N ASN A 93 -5.66 6.95 -5.61
CA ASN A 93 -5.70 5.74 -4.78
C ASN A 93 -6.30 4.57 -5.56
N LEU A 94 -7.14 4.85 -6.56
CA LEU A 94 -7.73 3.87 -7.45
C LEU A 94 -7.97 4.53 -8.81
N LEU A 95 -7.74 3.79 -9.89
CA LEU A 95 -8.15 4.21 -11.23
C LEU A 95 -9.14 3.20 -11.79
N ILE A 96 -10.20 3.71 -12.39
CA ILE A 96 -11.26 2.95 -13.04
C ILE A 96 -11.26 3.33 -14.52
N TYR A 97 -10.95 2.37 -15.38
CA TYR A 97 -11.02 2.50 -16.83
C TYR A 97 -12.26 1.78 -17.37
N ILE A 98 -13.11 2.50 -18.12
CA ILE A 98 -14.34 1.96 -18.68
C ILE A 98 -14.22 1.90 -20.21
N THR A 99 -14.38 0.70 -20.77
CA THR A 99 -14.39 0.45 -22.22
C THR A 99 -15.74 0.83 -22.84
N PRO A 100 -15.85 0.93 -24.18
CA PRO A 100 -17.13 1.19 -24.84
C PRO A 100 -18.18 0.09 -24.59
N ASN A 101 -17.72 -1.15 -24.36
CA ASN A 101 -18.58 -2.30 -24.06
C ASN A 101 -18.89 -2.43 -22.56
N LEU A 102 -18.63 -1.40 -21.77
CA LEU A 102 -18.89 -1.34 -20.33
C LEU A 102 -18.05 -2.29 -19.47
N GLU A 103 -17.06 -2.97 -20.04
CA GLU A 103 -16.03 -3.62 -19.20
C GLU A 103 -15.24 -2.56 -18.44
N THR A 104 -15.08 -2.78 -17.14
CA THR A 104 -14.58 -1.81 -16.18
C THR A 104 -13.37 -2.39 -15.45
N PHE A 105 -12.21 -1.80 -15.67
CA PHE A 105 -10.93 -2.22 -15.12
C PHE A 105 -10.52 -1.35 -13.94
N PHE A 106 -10.13 -2.00 -12.85
CA PHE A 106 -9.67 -1.37 -11.62
C PHE A 106 -8.16 -1.50 -11.53
N THR A 107 -7.46 -0.41 -11.25
CA THR A 107 -6.00 -0.39 -11.07
C THR A 107 -5.64 0.27 -9.75
N THR A 108 -4.78 -0.36 -8.95
CA THR A 108 -4.28 0.18 -7.67
C THR A 108 -2.78 0.56 -7.72
N PRO A 109 -2.28 1.40 -6.79
CA PRO A 109 -0.84 1.71 -6.65
C PRO A 109 0.06 0.50 -6.42
N GLU A 110 -0.49 -0.59 -5.89
CA GLU A 110 0.17 -1.87 -5.65
C GLU A 110 0.15 -2.80 -6.88
N ALA A 111 -0.39 -2.31 -8.00
CA ALA A 111 -0.55 -3.01 -9.27
C ALA A 111 -1.57 -4.14 -9.30
N GLY A 112 -2.52 -4.10 -8.36
CA GLY A 112 -3.77 -4.83 -8.50
C GLY A 112 -4.47 -4.41 -9.78
N PHE A 113 -4.88 -5.39 -10.57
CA PHE A 113 -5.57 -5.19 -11.84
C PHE A 113 -6.65 -6.24 -12.01
N TYR A 114 -7.92 -5.81 -12.00
CA TYR A 114 -9.07 -6.71 -12.09
C TYR A 114 -10.22 -6.04 -12.83
N GLN A 115 -11.18 -6.85 -13.28
CA GLN A 115 -12.28 -6.41 -14.13
C GLN A 115 -13.65 -6.84 -13.59
N ILE A 116 -14.63 -5.98 -13.79
CA ILE A 116 -16.06 -6.28 -13.65
C ILE A 116 -16.82 -5.61 -14.79
N PHE A 117 -18.10 -5.94 -14.95
CA PHE A 117 -18.97 -5.19 -15.84
C PHE A 117 -19.45 -3.90 -15.15
N PHE A 118 -19.66 -2.82 -15.91
CA PHE A 118 -20.10 -1.55 -15.34
C PHE A 118 -21.49 -1.71 -14.71
N ASN A 119 -21.51 -1.59 -13.38
CA ASN A 119 -22.73 -1.48 -12.60
C ASN A 119 -22.49 -0.44 -11.50
N PRO A 120 -23.26 0.66 -11.44
CA PRO A 120 -23.06 1.73 -10.47
C PRO A 120 -23.03 1.27 -9.00
N ASP A 121 -23.94 0.37 -8.63
CA ASP A 121 -24.05 -0.11 -7.25
C ASP A 121 -22.90 -1.06 -6.93
N GLU A 122 -22.51 -1.94 -7.87
CA GLU A 122 -21.35 -2.83 -7.67
C GLU A 122 -20.04 -2.06 -7.57
N ILE A 123 -19.81 -1.08 -8.45
CA ILE A 123 -18.65 -0.18 -8.39
C ILE A 123 -18.62 0.52 -7.03
N TYR A 124 -19.77 1.03 -6.57
CA TYR A 124 -19.86 1.68 -5.26
C TYR A 124 -19.45 0.73 -4.12
N GLU A 125 -19.96 -0.51 -4.10
CA GLU A 125 -19.59 -1.49 -3.07
C GLU A 125 -18.11 -1.90 -3.13
N LYS A 126 -17.46 -1.85 -4.30
CA LYS A 126 -16.01 -2.08 -4.45
C LYS A 126 -15.17 -0.91 -3.96
N ILE A 127 -15.58 0.33 -4.26
CA ILE A 127 -14.81 1.52 -3.85
C ILE A 127 -15.03 1.87 -2.38
N LYS A 128 -16.21 1.58 -1.82
CA LYS A 128 -16.63 2.01 -0.48
C LYS A 128 -15.64 1.59 0.62
N PRO A 129 -15.18 0.34 0.71
CA PRO A 129 -14.19 -0.06 1.70
C PRO A 129 -12.91 0.78 1.62
N ILE A 130 -12.43 1.07 0.41
CA ILE A 130 -11.22 1.83 0.13
C ILE A 130 -11.37 3.29 0.56
N ILE A 131 -12.44 3.98 0.15
CA ILE A 131 -12.66 5.40 0.47
C ILE A 131 -13.01 5.64 1.94
N SER A 132 -13.41 4.59 2.65
CA SER A 132 -13.70 4.62 4.08
C SER A 132 -12.49 4.30 4.97
N SER A 133 -11.36 3.88 4.37
CA SER A 133 -10.18 3.45 5.14
C SER A 133 -9.46 4.60 5.83
N ASN A 134 -8.81 4.28 6.94
CA ASN A 134 -8.09 5.23 7.78
C ASN A 134 -6.58 4.96 7.71
N PHE A 135 -5.84 5.85 7.05
CA PHE A 135 -4.37 5.75 7.00
C PHE A 135 -3.76 6.01 8.38
N ALA A 136 -2.86 5.12 8.78
CA ALA A 136 -2.06 5.22 10.00
C ALA A 136 -0.56 5.12 9.68
N THR A 137 -0.06 6.18 9.04
CA THR A 137 1.28 6.22 8.42
C THR A 137 2.17 7.34 8.93
N ASP A 138 1.69 8.16 9.88
CA ASP A 138 2.49 9.25 10.42
C ASP A 138 3.52 8.74 11.43
N ASN A 139 4.54 9.55 11.71
CA ASN A 139 5.65 9.16 12.58
C ASN A 139 5.92 10.23 13.63
N LYS A 140 6.11 9.78 14.85
CA LYS A 140 6.60 10.59 15.97
C LYS A 140 8.02 10.15 16.32
N PHE A 141 8.97 11.08 16.21
CA PHE A 141 10.37 10.79 16.51
C PHE A 141 10.71 11.13 17.95
N VAL A 142 11.37 10.20 18.64
CA VAL A 142 11.90 10.37 19.99
C VAL A 142 13.39 10.04 19.94
N GLN A 143 14.24 10.98 20.36
CA GLN A 143 15.70 10.77 20.38
C GLN A 143 16.12 10.07 21.67
N ASP A 144 15.74 8.81 21.82
CA ASP A 144 15.99 7.99 23.02
C ASP A 144 16.57 6.61 22.70
N LEU A 145 17.07 6.40 21.48
CA LEU A 145 17.66 5.12 21.10
C LEU A 145 18.93 4.88 21.95
N PRO A 146 19.05 3.75 22.68
CA PRO A 146 20.24 3.45 23.45
C PRO A 146 21.49 3.39 22.56
N GLU A 147 22.62 3.90 23.06
CA GLU A 147 23.87 4.04 22.30
C GLU A 147 24.34 2.75 21.62
N ARG A 148 24.17 1.61 22.30
CA ARG A 148 24.50 0.28 21.78
C ARG A 148 23.76 -0.11 20.49
N PHE A 149 22.67 0.59 20.16
CA PHE A 149 21.87 0.37 18.95
C PHE A 149 22.06 1.45 17.88
N TRP A 150 22.88 2.48 18.11
CA TRP A 150 23.08 3.56 17.12
C TRP A 150 23.65 3.07 15.80
N TYR A 151 24.43 1.99 15.83
CA TYR A 151 25.01 1.34 14.65
C TYR A 151 24.33 0.01 14.29
N GLY A 152 23.16 -0.25 14.87
CA GLY A 152 22.36 -1.45 14.66
C GLY A 152 22.68 -2.57 15.64
N SER A 153 22.09 -3.72 15.37
CA SER A 153 22.21 -4.96 16.13
C SER A 153 22.39 -6.15 15.19
N GLU A 154 22.45 -7.37 15.72
CA GLU A 154 22.42 -8.57 14.88
C GLU A 154 21.10 -8.69 14.11
N ILE A 155 19.98 -8.24 14.69
CA ILE A 155 18.68 -8.24 14.03
C ILE A 155 18.67 -7.28 12.83
N THR A 156 19.25 -6.09 12.95
CA THR A 156 19.32 -5.16 11.81
C THR A 156 20.23 -5.69 10.70
N LYS A 157 21.31 -6.41 11.03
CA LYS A 157 22.14 -7.09 10.02
C LYS A 157 21.36 -8.20 9.30
N GLN A 158 20.55 -8.97 10.02
CA GLN A 158 19.67 -9.96 9.39
C GLN A 158 18.67 -9.28 8.45
N ILE A 159 18.04 -8.18 8.85
CA ILE A 159 17.16 -7.38 7.97
C ILE A 159 17.92 -6.95 6.70
N SER A 160 19.13 -6.40 6.82
CA SER A 160 19.95 -6.03 5.66
C SER A 160 20.30 -7.22 4.75
N ASN A 161 20.57 -8.40 5.33
CA ASN A 161 20.89 -9.60 4.57
C ASN A 161 19.66 -10.13 3.83
N TYR A 162 18.52 -10.24 4.50
CA TYR A 162 17.28 -10.74 3.90
C TYR A 162 16.63 -9.74 2.93
N GLY A 163 16.91 -8.44 3.08
CA GLY A 163 16.59 -7.45 2.05
C GLY A 163 17.25 -7.76 0.70
N LYS A 164 18.51 -8.21 0.70
CA LYS A 164 19.21 -8.70 -0.51
C LYS A 164 18.63 -10.00 -1.06
N VAL A 165 18.09 -10.86 -0.19
CA VAL A 165 17.45 -12.11 -0.60
C VAL A 165 16.13 -11.82 -1.31
N LEU A 166 15.28 -10.94 -0.77
CA LEU A 166 14.03 -10.55 -1.42
C LEU A 166 14.25 -9.94 -2.80
N ASP A 167 15.25 -9.06 -2.93
CA ASP A 167 15.62 -8.46 -4.20
C ASP A 167 16.00 -9.53 -5.24
N LYS A 168 16.85 -10.50 -4.86
CA LYS A 168 17.24 -11.63 -5.72
C LYS A 168 16.07 -12.53 -6.13
N LEU A 169 15.06 -12.67 -5.27
CA LEU A 169 13.87 -13.48 -5.56
C LEU A 169 12.91 -12.79 -6.54
N GLY A 170 13.09 -11.49 -6.81
CA GLY A 170 12.19 -10.74 -7.71
C GLY A 170 10.78 -10.51 -7.14
N VAL A 171 10.60 -10.69 -5.83
CA VAL A 171 9.30 -10.57 -5.12
C VAL A 171 9.01 -9.16 -4.61
N LEU A 172 9.85 -8.20 -5.01
CA LEU A 172 9.65 -6.76 -4.84
C LEU A 172 9.53 -6.09 -6.23
N PRO A 173 8.64 -6.55 -7.12
CA PRO A 173 8.56 -6.03 -8.46
C PRO A 173 8.33 -4.52 -8.44
N VAL A 174 9.07 -3.84 -9.30
CA VAL A 174 8.56 -2.59 -9.87
C VAL A 174 7.37 -3.01 -10.72
N PRO A 175 6.16 -2.48 -10.49
CA PRO A 175 4.94 -3.11 -10.98
C PRO A 175 4.81 -3.23 -12.51
N PHE A 176 5.68 -2.53 -13.25
CA PHE A 176 5.93 -2.62 -14.69
C PHE A 176 7.27 -1.88 -14.92
N PRO A 177 7.90 -1.96 -16.11
CA PRO A 177 9.09 -1.17 -16.41
C PRO A 177 8.71 0.32 -16.49
N LEU A 178 8.58 0.97 -15.32
CA LEU A 178 8.23 2.39 -15.14
C LEU A 178 9.05 3.30 -16.07
N LYS A 179 10.32 2.95 -16.30
CA LYS A 179 11.25 3.69 -17.15
C LYS A 179 10.89 3.68 -18.63
N GLU A 180 10.13 2.69 -19.10
CA GLU A 180 9.65 2.62 -20.48
C GLU A 180 8.47 3.57 -20.73
N PHE A 181 7.76 3.98 -19.67
CA PHE A 181 6.49 4.71 -19.79
C PHE A 181 6.45 6.07 -19.08
N LEU A 182 7.37 6.33 -18.16
CA LEU A 182 7.48 7.59 -17.43
C LEU A 182 8.79 8.30 -17.77
N THR A 183 8.67 9.60 -18.05
CA THR A 183 9.86 10.46 -18.21
C THR A 183 10.59 10.61 -16.87
N GLU A 184 11.87 10.99 -16.89
CA GLU A 184 12.64 11.22 -15.66
C GLU A 184 11.99 12.24 -14.71
N SER A 185 11.32 13.25 -15.26
CA SER A 185 10.58 14.25 -14.48
C SER A 185 9.37 13.64 -13.76
N GLN A 186 8.61 12.79 -14.46
CA GLN A 186 7.47 12.07 -13.89
C GLN A 186 7.91 11.05 -12.84
N MET A 187 9.04 10.37 -13.07
CA MET A 187 9.67 9.49 -12.08
C MET A 187 10.06 10.25 -10.81
N LYS A 188 10.75 11.40 -10.94
CA LYS A 188 11.11 12.26 -9.80
C LYS A 188 9.88 12.77 -9.04
N GLN A 189 8.80 13.09 -9.75
CA GLN A 189 7.54 13.51 -9.15
C GLN A 189 6.85 12.37 -8.39
N LEU A 190 6.80 11.16 -8.96
CA LEU A 190 6.31 9.95 -8.29
C LEU A 190 7.11 9.69 -7.00
N TYR A 191 8.44 9.72 -7.08
CA TYR A 191 9.33 9.57 -5.92
C TYR A 191 9.08 10.62 -4.83
N LYS A 192 8.91 11.89 -5.22
CA LYS A 192 8.65 12.98 -4.29
C LYS A 192 7.30 12.84 -3.57
N ILE A 193 6.26 12.37 -4.26
CA ILE A 193 4.89 12.34 -3.71
C ILE A 193 4.68 11.11 -2.84
N TYR A 194 5.16 9.96 -3.28
CA TYR A 194 5.04 8.73 -2.50
C TYR A 194 6.16 8.57 -1.47
N GLY A 195 7.11 9.52 -1.38
CA GLY A 195 8.26 9.43 -0.47
C GLY A 195 9.13 8.21 -0.77
N ILE A 196 9.19 7.82 -2.05
CA ILE A 196 9.87 6.64 -2.55
C ILE A 196 11.22 7.10 -3.09
N THR A 197 12.35 6.72 -2.48
CA THR A 197 13.70 7.01 -3.00
C THR A 197 14.24 5.92 -3.94
N GLY A 198 13.52 4.79 -4.04
CA GLY A 198 13.78 3.66 -4.94
C GLY A 198 12.57 2.72 -5.02
N ALA A 199 12.46 1.92 -6.07
CA ALA A 199 11.24 1.23 -6.50
C ALA A 199 10.83 -0.03 -5.69
N SER A 200 11.29 -0.18 -4.44
CA SER A 200 11.06 -1.41 -3.69
C SER A 200 9.74 -1.36 -2.92
N TYR A 201 8.78 -2.07 -3.49
CA TYR A 201 7.58 -2.54 -2.81
C TYR A 201 7.95 -3.62 -1.78
N GLY A 202 7.06 -3.90 -0.83
CA GLY A 202 7.35 -4.81 0.28
C GLY A 202 8.23 -4.22 1.39
N ASN A 203 8.27 -4.91 2.52
CA ASN A 203 9.01 -4.49 3.70
C ASN A 203 9.41 -5.70 4.57
N LEU A 204 10.39 -5.50 5.46
CA LEU A 204 10.72 -6.48 6.49
C LEU A 204 10.72 -5.83 7.87
N SER A 205 10.36 -6.62 8.87
CA SER A 205 10.58 -6.29 10.26
C SER A 205 11.04 -7.50 11.06
N ALA A 206 11.76 -7.25 12.14
CA ALA A 206 12.10 -8.25 13.11
C ALA A 206 12.10 -7.65 14.52
N ARG A 207 11.53 -8.39 15.47
CA ARG A 207 11.41 -8.00 16.86
C ARG A 207 12.77 -8.00 17.53
N GLU A 208 13.04 -6.96 18.30
CA GLU A 208 14.17 -6.93 19.23
C GLU A 208 13.68 -6.31 20.52
N ARG A 209 13.61 -7.08 21.61
CA ARG A 209 13.08 -6.61 22.89
C ARG A 209 14.10 -5.72 23.58
N ILE A 210 13.76 -4.45 23.77
CA ILE A 210 14.63 -3.44 24.38
C ILE A 210 13.91 -2.91 25.64
N PRO A 211 14.17 -3.50 26.82
CA PRO A 211 13.42 -3.21 28.05
C PRO A 211 13.42 -1.74 28.46
N GLU A 212 14.43 -0.97 28.06
CA GLU A 212 14.51 0.47 28.36
C GLU A 212 13.51 1.31 27.55
N LEU A 213 12.91 0.75 26.49
CA LEU A 213 11.99 1.44 25.60
C LEU A 213 10.56 0.90 25.71
N SER A 214 10.36 -0.40 25.47
CA SER A 214 9.06 -1.09 25.47
C SER A 214 9.23 -2.61 25.31
N ASN A 215 8.19 -3.38 25.61
CA ASN A 215 8.18 -4.84 25.47
C ASN A 215 8.00 -5.31 24.01
N ASP A 216 7.46 -4.44 23.14
CA ASP A 216 7.08 -4.77 21.76
C ASP A 216 7.86 -3.97 20.70
N THR A 217 9.13 -3.69 20.98
CA THR A 217 10.04 -3.04 20.05
C THR A 217 10.40 -3.94 18.86
N PHE A 218 10.46 -3.35 17.67
CA PHE A 218 10.89 -4.05 16.45
C PHE A 218 11.61 -3.10 15.48
N TRP A 219 12.60 -3.65 14.79
CA TRP A 219 13.24 -2.97 13.67
C TRP A 219 12.43 -3.18 12.40
N MET A 220 12.32 -2.14 11.58
CA MET A 220 11.59 -2.20 10.32
C MET A 220 12.32 -1.41 9.24
N THR A 221 12.26 -1.91 8.01
CA THR A 221 12.78 -1.17 6.84
C THR A 221 12.03 0.15 6.63
N GLY A 222 12.77 1.18 6.22
CA GLY A 222 12.22 2.48 5.87
C GLY A 222 11.33 2.45 4.63
N ARG A 223 10.42 3.42 4.55
CA ARG A 223 9.59 3.66 3.36
C ARG A 223 10.48 4.11 2.21
N GLY A 224 10.31 3.48 1.04
CA GLY A 224 10.94 3.95 -0.19
C GLY A 224 12.46 3.76 -0.30
N VAL A 225 13.08 3.06 0.64
CA VAL A 225 14.54 2.81 0.64
C VAL A 225 14.87 1.63 -0.27
N ASP A 226 16.12 1.51 -0.71
CA ASP A 226 16.57 0.33 -1.45
C ASP A 226 16.81 -0.85 -0.49
N LYS A 227 15.93 -1.87 -0.51
CA LYS A 227 16.02 -3.02 0.41
C LYS A 227 17.22 -3.92 0.10
N SER A 228 17.79 -3.84 -1.11
CA SER A 228 19.03 -4.57 -1.44
C SER A 228 20.27 -3.93 -0.79
N ASN A 229 20.17 -2.67 -0.36
CA ASN A 229 21.29 -1.86 0.14
C ASN A 229 20.94 -1.06 1.39
N LEU A 230 20.43 -1.74 2.43
CA LEU A 230 20.13 -1.15 3.73
C LEU A 230 21.41 -0.97 4.56
N GLN A 231 21.75 0.28 4.93
CA GLN A 231 23.02 0.59 5.59
C GLN A 231 22.88 1.35 6.91
N LEU A 232 21.96 2.31 7.00
CA LEU A 232 21.97 3.31 8.08
C LEU A 232 20.76 3.20 9.01
N ILE A 233 21.02 3.11 10.31
CA ILE A 233 19.99 3.22 11.36
C ILE A 233 19.49 4.66 11.44
N GLY A 234 18.19 4.83 11.64
CA GLY A 234 17.54 6.15 11.65
C GLY A 234 17.38 6.75 10.25
N LYS A 235 17.62 5.95 9.19
CA LYS A 235 17.35 6.30 7.80
C LYS A 235 16.77 5.12 7.01
N ASP A 236 17.53 4.04 6.88
CA ASP A 236 17.18 2.86 6.07
C ASP A 236 16.45 1.81 6.90
N ILE A 237 16.82 1.67 8.18
CA ILE A 237 16.16 0.82 9.16
C ILE A 237 15.81 1.67 10.38
N LEU A 238 14.58 1.57 10.86
CA LEU A 238 14.05 2.37 11.97
C LEU A 238 13.53 1.45 13.09
N LEU A 239 13.73 1.88 14.34
CA LEU A 239 13.19 1.18 15.51
C LEU A 239 11.81 1.72 15.83
N VAL A 240 10.78 0.89 15.67
CA VAL A 240 9.43 1.18 16.16
C VAL A 240 9.38 0.69 17.61
N LYS A 241 9.09 1.59 18.55
CA LYS A 241 8.95 1.23 19.97
C LYS A 241 7.51 1.11 20.44
N ASP A 242 6.60 1.81 19.76
CA ASP A 242 5.16 1.72 19.99
C ASP A 242 4.40 2.30 18.79
N PHE A 243 3.07 2.18 18.82
CA PHE A 243 2.15 2.76 17.86
C PHE A 243 0.99 3.44 18.60
N ASP A 244 0.80 4.73 18.33
CA ASP A 244 -0.34 5.50 18.82
C ASP A 244 -1.52 5.34 17.84
N TYR A 245 -2.38 4.36 18.13
CA TYR A 245 -3.56 4.08 17.30
C TYR A 245 -4.63 5.17 17.36
N LYS A 246 -4.58 6.09 18.34
CA LYS A 246 -5.53 7.19 18.42
C LYS A 246 -5.10 8.33 17.48
N ASN A 247 -3.81 8.62 17.46
CA ASN A 247 -3.25 9.69 16.62
C ASN A 247 -2.74 9.19 15.26
N HIS A 248 -2.79 7.89 14.99
CA HIS A 248 -2.38 7.26 13.73
C HIS A 248 -0.86 7.39 13.47
N GLU A 249 -0.05 7.31 14.54
CA GLU A 249 1.40 7.57 14.51
C GLU A 249 2.23 6.37 14.99
N ALA A 250 3.20 5.95 14.19
CA ALA A 250 4.28 5.07 14.67
C ALA A 250 5.27 5.89 15.52
N ILE A 251 5.57 5.41 16.73
CA ILE A 251 6.51 6.06 17.64
C ILE A 251 7.88 5.43 17.43
N LEU A 252 8.81 6.22 16.91
CA LEU A 252 10.14 5.77 16.53
C LEU A 252 11.20 6.25 17.52
N SER A 253 12.06 5.33 17.94
CA SER A 253 13.24 5.65 18.73
C SER A 253 14.42 5.87 17.80
N MET A 254 15.03 7.06 17.88
CA MET A 254 16.00 7.56 16.89
C MET A 254 17.38 7.81 17.51
N PRO A 255 18.48 7.51 16.80
CA PRO A 255 19.83 7.95 17.21
C PRO A 255 19.97 9.48 17.05
N PRO A 256 20.98 10.12 17.68
CA PRO A 256 21.17 11.58 17.57
C PRO A 256 21.32 12.10 16.14
N ASN A 257 21.97 11.34 15.25
CA ASN A 257 22.29 11.75 13.87
C ASN A 257 21.31 11.18 12.83
N TYR A 258 20.04 10.97 13.20
CA TYR A 258 19.04 10.42 12.29
C TYR A 258 18.67 11.37 11.14
N ASN A 259 18.07 10.81 10.08
CA ASN A 259 17.54 11.62 8.98
C ASN A 259 16.10 12.10 9.30
N PRO A 260 15.82 13.41 9.44
CA PRO A 260 14.48 13.92 9.76
C PRO A 260 13.42 13.64 8.68
N LYS A 261 13.86 13.31 7.46
CA LYS A 261 12.98 12.91 6.36
C LYS A 261 12.74 11.41 6.30
N ALA A 262 13.43 10.61 7.11
CA ALA A 262 13.19 9.18 7.16
C ALA A 262 11.76 8.91 7.62
N ARG A 263 11.17 7.85 7.08
CA ARG A 263 9.84 7.36 7.46
C ARG A 263 9.94 5.85 7.54
N VAL A 264 9.31 5.25 8.54
CA VAL A 264 9.15 3.79 8.58
C VAL A 264 8.17 3.35 7.49
N SER A 265 8.21 2.08 7.10
CA SER A 265 7.23 1.50 6.17
C SER A 265 5.79 1.89 6.54
N VAL A 266 4.94 2.03 5.53
CA VAL A 266 3.52 2.35 5.73
C VAL A 266 2.80 1.25 6.53
N ASP A 267 3.28 0.01 6.45
CA ASP A 267 2.68 -1.15 7.14
C ASP A 267 3.11 -1.29 8.61
N ALA A 268 3.75 -0.26 9.18
CA ALA A 268 4.14 -0.26 10.60
C ALA A 268 2.92 -0.46 11.53
N VAL A 269 1.73 0.03 11.15
CA VAL A 269 0.48 -0.20 11.88
C VAL A 269 0.12 -1.68 11.92
N GLU A 270 0.18 -2.37 10.77
CA GLU A 270 -0.09 -3.80 10.65
C GLU A 270 0.91 -4.62 11.47
N HIS A 271 2.20 -4.37 11.28
CA HIS A 271 3.25 -5.09 11.99
C HIS A 271 3.15 -4.87 13.51
N SER A 272 2.85 -3.64 13.95
CA SER A 272 2.65 -3.36 15.37
C SER A 272 1.46 -4.11 15.95
N MET A 273 0.32 -4.17 15.23
CA MET A 273 -0.85 -4.94 15.66
C MET A 273 -0.54 -6.44 15.76
N ILE A 274 0.13 -7.01 14.76
CA ILE A 274 0.52 -8.42 14.73
C ILE A 274 1.46 -8.74 15.90
N TYR A 275 2.51 -7.93 16.11
CA TYR A 275 3.43 -8.15 17.21
C TYR A 275 2.76 -8.02 18.58
N LYS A 276 1.83 -7.08 18.77
CA LYS A 276 1.07 -6.96 20.03
C LYS A 276 0.15 -8.16 20.27
N ALA A 277 -0.50 -8.66 19.23
CA ALA A 277 -1.43 -9.79 19.33
C ALA A 277 -0.73 -11.15 19.49
N PHE A 278 0.44 -11.33 18.88
CA PHE A 278 1.17 -12.60 18.86
C PHE A 278 2.62 -12.42 19.34
N PRO A 279 2.87 -12.54 20.66
CA PRO A 279 4.20 -12.32 21.26
C PRO A 279 5.30 -13.28 20.78
N GLU A 280 4.91 -14.43 20.22
CA GLU A 280 5.80 -15.45 19.67
C GLU A 280 6.31 -15.13 18.25
N ILE A 281 5.62 -14.23 17.53
CA ILE A 281 6.10 -13.75 16.23
C ILE A 281 7.32 -12.86 16.46
N GLY A 282 8.43 -13.25 15.83
CA GLY A 282 9.70 -12.52 15.91
C GLY A 282 10.12 -11.87 14.59
N ALA A 283 9.47 -12.21 13.47
CA ALA A 283 9.65 -11.52 12.21
C ALA A 283 8.37 -11.50 11.38
N ILE A 284 8.25 -10.47 10.55
CA ILE A 284 7.17 -10.30 9.58
C ILE A 284 7.78 -9.77 8.29
N ILE A 285 7.40 -10.35 7.16
CA ILE A 285 7.72 -9.82 5.83
C ILE A 285 6.43 -9.52 5.07
N HIS A 286 6.45 -8.43 4.33
CA HIS A 286 5.44 -8.12 3.33
C HIS A 286 6.08 -8.19 1.95
N VAL A 287 5.49 -8.98 1.04
CA VAL A 287 6.01 -9.22 -0.32
C VAL A 287 4.90 -9.06 -1.35
N HIS A 288 5.29 -8.67 -2.57
CA HIS A 288 4.40 -8.55 -3.72
C HIS A 288 4.53 -9.81 -4.59
N ALA A 289 4.15 -10.92 -3.99
CA ALA A 289 4.22 -12.28 -4.52
C ALA A 289 3.02 -13.06 -3.98
N TRP A 290 2.84 -14.30 -4.45
CA TRP A 290 1.71 -15.14 -4.04
C TRP A 290 2.11 -16.53 -3.58
N ILE A 291 1.25 -17.14 -2.76
CA ILE A 291 1.32 -18.54 -2.34
C ILE A 291 -0.09 -19.10 -2.49
N ASN A 292 -0.23 -20.21 -3.22
CA ASN A 292 -1.53 -20.83 -3.46
C ASN A 292 -2.17 -21.35 -2.17
N GLY A 293 -3.48 -21.14 -2.04
CA GLY A 293 -4.28 -21.69 -0.93
C GLY A 293 -4.18 -20.94 0.40
N VAL A 294 -3.57 -19.75 0.43
CA VAL A 294 -3.58 -18.90 1.62
C VAL A 294 -4.95 -18.26 1.83
N PHE A 295 -5.31 -18.00 3.08
CA PHE A 295 -6.44 -17.12 3.36
C PHE A 295 -6.13 -15.71 2.87
N CYS A 296 -7.13 -15.01 2.33
CA CYS A 296 -6.96 -13.70 1.70
C CYS A 296 -7.95 -12.69 2.28
N THR A 297 -7.55 -11.42 2.34
CA THR A 297 -8.44 -10.31 2.72
C THR A 297 -9.65 -10.24 1.78
N ARG A 298 -10.78 -9.77 2.29
CA ARG A 298 -12.01 -9.64 1.49
C ARG A 298 -11.92 -8.47 0.51
N GLN A 299 -11.17 -7.43 0.90
CA GLN A 299 -11.02 -6.20 0.16
C GLN A 299 -9.54 -5.90 -0.10
N ASN A 300 -9.27 -5.17 -1.18
CA ASN A 300 -7.97 -4.65 -1.54
C ASN A 300 -7.72 -3.31 -0.82
N TYR A 301 -7.75 -3.33 0.51
CA TYR A 301 -7.49 -2.14 1.32
C TYR A 301 -6.10 -1.57 1.00
N PRO A 302 -5.93 -0.24 0.96
CA PRO A 302 -4.62 0.36 0.81
C PRO A 302 -3.67 -0.01 1.94
N CYS A 303 -2.38 -0.14 1.62
CA CYS A 303 -1.31 -0.33 2.60
C CYS A 303 -1.30 0.77 3.68
N GLY A 304 -0.94 0.39 4.90
CA GLY A 304 -0.89 1.33 6.03
C GLY A 304 -2.24 1.87 6.49
N THR A 305 -3.33 1.17 6.19
CA THR A 305 -4.66 1.44 6.77
C THR A 305 -4.93 0.55 7.98
N ILE A 306 -5.74 1.04 8.92
CA ILE A 306 -6.15 0.28 10.11
C ILE A 306 -7.02 -0.92 9.71
N GLU A 307 -7.85 -0.76 8.69
CA GLU A 307 -8.76 -1.78 8.21
C GLU A 307 -8.01 -2.97 7.59
N LEU A 308 -6.95 -2.71 6.81
CA LEU A 308 -6.06 -3.76 6.32
C LEU A 308 -5.41 -4.52 7.49
N ALA A 309 -4.81 -3.77 8.43
CA ALA A 309 -4.14 -4.34 9.59
C ALA A 309 -5.08 -5.24 10.42
N GLN A 310 -6.32 -4.79 10.64
CA GLN A 310 -7.32 -5.56 11.38
C GLN A 310 -7.75 -6.82 10.61
N GLU A 311 -7.96 -6.73 9.29
CA GLU A 311 -8.35 -7.90 8.52
C GLU A 311 -7.22 -8.95 8.45
N VAL A 312 -5.97 -8.51 8.30
CA VAL A 312 -4.79 -9.39 8.39
C VAL A 312 -4.72 -10.07 9.76
N LEU A 313 -4.96 -9.33 10.84
CA LEU A 313 -4.98 -9.87 12.20
C LEU A 313 -6.09 -10.91 12.40
N ASP A 314 -7.29 -10.63 11.88
CA ASP A 314 -8.43 -11.55 11.91
C ASP A 314 -8.13 -12.84 11.12
N LEU A 315 -7.45 -12.74 9.99
CA LEU A 315 -7.04 -13.89 9.18
C LEU A 315 -5.99 -14.74 9.90
N LEU A 316 -4.95 -14.11 10.45
CA LEU A 316 -3.92 -14.80 11.23
C LEU A 316 -4.54 -15.57 12.40
N SER A 317 -5.49 -14.96 13.10
CA SER A 317 -6.21 -15.59 14.23
C SER A 317 -7.04 -16.83 13.84
N ARG A 318 -7.33 -17.01 12.54
CA ARG A 318 -8.04 -18.18 12.01
C ARG A 318 -7.11 -19.27 11.48
N THR A 319 -5.80 -19.01 11.43
CA THR A 319 -4.81 -20.01 11.02
C THR A 319 -4.43 -20.89 12.21
N ASP A 320 -4.11 -22.16 11.94
CA ASP A 320 -3.68 -23.11 12.99
C ASP A 320 -2.35 -22.70 13.65
N ASN A 321 -1.52 -21.94 12.93
CA ASN A 321 -0.22 -21.48 13.42
C ASN A 321 0.08 -20.04 12.96
N PRO A 322 -0.44 -19.03 13.68
CA PRO A 322 -0.21 -17.61 13.36
C PRO A 322 1.28 -17.22 13.38
N VAL A 323 2.11 -17.99 14.09
CA VAL A 323 3.56 -17.72 14.23
C VAL A 323 4.34 -18.03 12.96
N SER A 324 3.82 -18.91 12.11
CA SER A 324 4.55 -19.45 10.95
C SER A 324 3.60 -19.69 9.78
N THR A 325 3.02 -18.61 9.26
CA THR A 325 1.98 -18.66 8.21
C THR A 325 2.11 -17.50 7.22
N ALA A 326 1.35 -17.58 6.14
CA ALA A 326 1.20 -16.52 5.15
C ALA A 326 -0.30 -16.22 4.96
N VAL A 327 -0.64 -14.94 4.86
CA VAL A 327 -1.99 -14.48 4.50
C VAL A 327 -1.90 -13.55 3.30
N GLY A 328 -2.85 -13.69 2.38
CA GLY A 328 -2.98 -12.91 1.16
C GLY A 328 -3.64 -11.56 1.41
N LEU A 329 -3.09 -10.55 0.74
CA LEU A 329 -3.67 -9.23 0.59
C LEU A 329 -4.27 -9.17 -0.82
N LYS A 330 -5.60 -9.06 -0.92
CA LYS A 330 -6.34 -9.18 -2.18
C LYS A 330 -5.78 -8.24 -3.25
N ASN A 331 -5.38 -8.82 -4.39
CA ASN A 331 -4.85 -8.11 -5.56
C ASN A 331 -3.55 -7.33 -5.28
N HIS A 332 -2.78 -7.72 -4.26
CA HIS A 332 -1.60 -6.98 -3.83
C HIS A 332 -0.41 -7.88 -3.51
N GLY A 333 -0.52 -8.81 -2.55
CA GLY A 333 0.64 -9.56 -2.10
C GLY A 333 0.38 -10.40 -0.86
N LEU A 334 1.40 -10.59 -0.02
CA LEU A 334 1.34 -11.42 1.18
C LEU A 334 1.89 -10.68 2.39
N THR A 335 1.33 -10.99 3.56
CA THR A 335 1.96 -10.81 4.87
C THR A 335 2.34 -12.18 5.41
N ILE A 336 3.61 -12.38 5.74
CA ILE A 336 4.17 -13.67 6.16
C ILE A 336 4.85 -13.51 7.51
N THR A 337 4.54 -14.41 8.45
CA THR A 337 5.01 -14.39 9.83
C THR A 337 5.97 -15.55 10.11
N GLY A 338 6.90 -15.34 11.05
CA GLY A 338 7.85 -16.35 11.51
C GLY A 338 8.42 -16.04 12.90
N LYS A 339 9.10 -17.00 13.51
CA LYS A 339 9.85 -16.73 14.76
C LYS A 339 11.06 -15.85 14.53
N ASN A 340 11.59 -15.85 13.31
CA ASN A 340 12.68 -15.00 12.84
C ASN A 340 12.66 -14.96 11.32
N LEU A 341 13.49 -14.09 10.72
CA LEU A 341 13.55 -13.97 9.26
C LEU A 341 14.01 -15.28 8.62
N GLN A 342 15.01 -15.95 9.19
CA GLN A 342 15.54 -17.21 8.64
C GLN A 342 14.44 -18.27 8.41
N GLU A 343 13.61 -18.52 9.42
CA GLU A 343 12.51 -19.47 9.31
C GLU A 343 11.54 -19.10 8.18
N ILE A 344 11.21 -17.82 8.03
CA ILE A 344 10.32 -17.35 6.97
C ILE A 344 10.91 -17.72 5.61
N PHE A 345 12.18 -17.37 5.36
CA PHE A 345 12.80 -17.61 4.07
C PHE A 345 12.99 -19.12 3.80
N GLU A 346 13.35 -19.91 4.80
CA GLU A 346 13.49 -21.37 4.64
C GLU A 346 12.15 -22.04 4.29
N LYS A 347 11.04 -21.59 4.89
CA LYS A 347 9.73 -22.23 4.74
C LYS A 347 8.94 -21.77 3.52
N PHE A 348 9.07 -20.50 3.14
CA PHE A 348 8.18 -19.88 2.16
C PHE A 348 8.85 -19.53 0.83
N SER A 349 10.17 -19.32 0.76
CA SER A 349 10.80 -18.82 -0.48
C SER A 349 10.56 -19.70 -1.70
N SER A 350 10.57 -21.03 -1.54
CA SER A 350 10.34 -21.98 -2.64
C SER A 350 8.87 -22.06 -3.08
N LYS A 351 7.95 -21.46 -2.33
CA LYS A 351 6.50 -21.44 -2.60
C LYS A 351 6.04 -20.13 -3.22
N LEU A 352 6.91 -19.11 -3.24
CA LEU A 352 6.58 -17.78 -3.74
C LEU A 352 6.45 -17.81 -5.27
N LEU A 353 5.30 -17.37 -5.75
CA LEU A 353 5.05 -17.04 -7.14
C LEU A 353 5.26 -15.53 -7.32
N THR A 354 6.02 -15.12 -8.32
CA THR A 354 6.27 -13.70 -8.60
C THR A 354 5.04 -12.97 -9.16
N GLU A 355 4.03 -13.74 -9.58
CA GLU A 355 2.74 -13.22 -10.02
C GLU A 355 1.73 -13.27 -8.86
N VAL A 356 1.01 -12.17 -8.68
CA VAL A 356 -0.04 -12.03 -7.67
C VAL A 356 -1.37 -12.51 -8.25
N GLU A 357 -2.11 -13.32 -7.49
CA GLU A 357 -3.46 -13.74 -7.88
C GLU A 357 -4.42 -12.55 -7.87
N MET A 358 -5.14 -12.37 -8.99
CA MET A 358 -6.11 -11.29 -9.16
C MET A 358 -7.53 -11.84 -8.98
N PHE A 359 -8.25 -11.23 -8.06
CA PHE A 359 -9.62 -11.55 -7.68
C PHE A 359 -10.54 -10.39 -8.05
N ALA A 360 -11.68 -10.69 -8.65
CA ALA A 360 -12.70 -9.70 -8.99
C ALA A 360 -13.37 -9.06 -7.76
#